data_AF-A0A067PN82-F1
#
_entry.id   AF-A0A067PN82-F1
#
_cell.length_a   1.000
_cell.length_b   1.000
_cell.length_c   1.000
_cell.angle_alpha   90.00
_cell.angle_beta   90.00
_cell.angle_gamma   90.00
#
_symmetry.space_group_name_H-M   'P 1'
#
loop_
_entity.id
_entity.type
_entity.pdbx_description
1 polymer ?
#
loop_
_entity_poly.entity_id
_entity_poly.type
_entity_poly.pdbx_seq_one_letter_code
_entity_poly.pdbx_strand_id
1 'polypeptide(L)'
;MYQLLPKDVPTLRHWTSGNWTRPDNVFGSCNLEEMLISCAAVPHLRGPGTDHVPIQTVFDLTLLRKVPPPSYNFCMTDWKKFREHLTIALQTIPTPSLITNKEQLAQAALDLTTTVQNVMKEVVPMNKPCPHSRRWWTKSLSDLRTETNKLSNISYQFRTVADHPSHAEH
;
A
#
# COMPACT_ATOMS: atom_id res chain seq x y z
N MET A 1 18.48 -21.54 13.33
CA MET A 1 18.25 -20.08 13.33
C MET A 1 19.60 -19.43 13.59
N TYR A 2 20.05 -18.55 12.71
CA TYR A 2 21.39 -17.97 12.70
C TYR A 2 21.30 -16.48 12.97
N GLN A 3 22.24 -15.95 13.75
CA GLN A 3 22.42 -14.51 13.91
C GLN A 3 23.18 -13.98 12.68
N LEU A 4 22.49 -13.24 11.82
CA LEU A 4 23.05 -12.70 10.57
C LEU A 4 23.85 -11.42 10.79
N LEU A 5 23.50 -10.61 11.80
CA LEU A 5 24.27 -9.42 12.12
C LEU A 5 25.57 -9.84 12.84
N PRO A 6 26.76 -9.49 12.32
CA PRO A 6 28.04 -9.90 12.91
C PRO A 6 28.11 -9.54 14.38
N LYS A 7 28.83 -10.35 15.15
CA LYS A 7 29.04 -10.13 16.59
C LYS A 7 29.64 -8.72 16.82
N ASP A 8 29.26 -8.10 17.94
CA ASP A 8 29.82 -6.83 18.41
C ASP A 8 29.56 -5.59 17.51
N VAL A 9 28.65 -5.69 16.54
CA VAL A 9 28.16 -4.54 15.78
C VAL A 9 27.16 -3.73 16.63
N PRO A 10 27.44 -2.45 16.97
CA PRO A 10 26.52 -1.63 17.73
C PRO A 10 25.38 -1.12 16.84
N THR A 11 24.17 -1.07 17.40
CA THR A 11 22.94 -0.69 16.67
C THR A 11 22.20 0.46 17.33
N LEU A 12 22.64 0.91 18.50
CA LEU A 12 22.08 2.06 19.20
C LEU A 12 23.18 2.90 19.83
N ARG A 13 23.05 4.22 19.76
CA ARG A 13 23.85 5.17 20.52
C ARG A 13 22.96 5.94 21.48
N HIS A 14 23.03 5.61 22.76
CA HIS A 14 22.20 6.23 23.77
C HIS A 14 22.43 7.75 23.82
N TRP A 15 21.35 8.52 23.79
CA TRP A 15 21.41 9.99 23.68
C TRP A 15 22.20 10.65 24.80
N THR A 16 21.91 10.26 26.04
CA THR A 16 22.43 10.96 27.22
C THR A 16 23.86 10.58 27.52
N SER A 17 24.18 9.29 27.46
CA SER A 17 25.52 8.77 27.82
C SER A 17 26.47 8.69 26.64
N GLY A 18 25.96 8.72 25.40
CA GLY A 18 26.75 8.49 24.19
C GLY A 18 27.23 7.05 24.01
N ASN A 19 26.89 6.14 24.92
CA ASN A 19 27.30 4.75 24.89
C ASN A 19 26.68 4.00 23.70
N TRP A 20 27.49 3.14 23.11
CA TRP A 20 27.04 2.25 22.04
C TRP A 20 26.61 0.90 22.59
N THR A 21 25.43 0.45 22.21
CA THR A 21 24.87 -0.84 22.59
C THR A 21 24.28 -1.55 21.37
N ARG A 22 23.97 -2.84 21.53
CA ARG A 22 23.35 -3.68 20.50
C ARG A 22 22.06 -4.32 21.03
N PRO A 23 20.98 -3.55 21.16
CA PRO A 23 19.66 -4.11 21.43
C PRO A 23 19.08 -4.85 20.21
N ASP A 24 19.49 -4.48 18.99
CA ASP A 24 18.89 -4.97 17.76
C ASP A 24 19.65 -6.19 17.19
N ASN A 25 18.89 -7.16 16.68
CA ASN A 25 19.41 -8.43 16.16
C ASN A 25 18.72 -8.80 14.85
N VAL A 26 19.43 -9.52 13.98
CA VAL A 26 18.88 -10.01 12.71
C VAL A 26 19.04 -11.51 12.67
N PHE A 27 17.93 -12.24 12.63
CA PHE A 27 17.94 -13.71 12.60
C PHE A 27 17.46 -14.26 11.26
N GLY A 28 18.09 -15.34 10.80
CA GLY A 28 17.75 -16.04 9.56
C GLY A 28 17.67 -17.55 9.70
N SER A 29 17.07 -18.20 8.72
CA SER A 29 17.23 -19.64 8.49
C SER A 29 18.60 -19.92 7.85
N CYS A 30 19.05 -21.19 7.85
CA CYS A 30 20.28 -21.60 7.14
C CYS A 30 20.23 -21.18 5.66
N ASN A 31 19.10 -21.41 4.99
CA ASN A 31 18.93 -21.04 3.57
C ASN A 31 19.08 -19.53 3.33
N LEU A 32 18.69 -18.68 4.29
CA LEU A 32 18.86 -17.23 4.16
C LEU A 32 20.29 -16.78 4.45
N GLU A 33 20.98 -17.46 5.36
CA GLU A 33 22.40 -17.22 5.65
C GLU A 33 23.26 -17.51 4.42
N GLU A 34 22.99 -18.61 3.70
CA GLU A 34 23.69 -18.95 2.45
C GLU A 34 23.53 -17.89 1.35
N MET A 35 22.42 -17.15 1.37
CA MET A 35 22.13 -16.07 0.42
C MET A 35 22.59 -14.71 0.92
N LEU A 36 23.20 -14.61 2.11
CA LEU A 36 23.57 -13.34 2.71
C LEU A 36 24.83 -12.77 2.04
N ILE A 37 24.70 -11.60 1.38
CA ILE A 37 25.84 -10.83 0.86
C ILE A 37 26.44 -10.00 1.99
N SER A 38 25.60 -9.30 2.77
CA SER A 38 26.06 -8.50 3.91
C SER A 38 24.94 -8.23 4.92
N CYS A 39 25.31 -8.06 6.19
CA CYS A 39 24.45 -7.53 7.23
C CYS A 39 25.27 -6.60 8.12
N ALA A 40 24.94 -5.31 8.16
CA ALA A 40 25.71 -4.33 8.90
C ALA A 40 24.86 -3.17 9.43
N ALA A 41 25.26 -2.59 10.55
CA ALA A 41 24.73 -1.31 10.99
C ALA A 41 25.28 -0.20 10.07
N VAL A 42 24.44 0.76 9.70
CA VAL A 42 24.75 1.83 8.74
C VAL A 42 24.54 3.20 9.39
N PRO A 43 25.51 3.70 10.19
CA PRO A 43 25.36 4.94 10.97
C PRO A 43 25.03 6.17 10.14
N HIS A 44 25.52 6.25 8.90
CA HIS A 44 25.28 7.41 8.03
C HIS A 44 23.84 7.51 7.51
N LEU A 45 23.04 6.44 7.62
CA LEU A 45 21.62 6.44 7.26
C LEU A 45 20.71 6.73 8.46
N ARG A 46 21.28 7.03 9.63
CA ARG A 46 20.51 7.34 10.82
C ARG A 46 19.68 8.61 10.60
N GLY A 47 18.36 8.48 10.76
CA GLY A 47 17.42 9.59 10.61
C GLY A 47 17.53 10.62 11.73
N PRO A 48 16.92 11.81 11.56
CA PRO A 48 16.83 12.79 12.64
C PRO A 48 15.95 12.25 13.79
N GLY A 49 16.37 12.50 15.02
CA GLY A 49 15.57 12.18 16.21
C GLY A 49 15.54 10.70 16.64
N THR A 50 16.41 9.84 16.10
CA THR A 50 16.56 8.45 16.55
C THR A 50 17.97 8.13 17.04
N ASP A 51 18.07 7.42 18.15
CA ASP A 51 19.31 6.85 18.72
C ASP A 51 19.68 5.51 18.10
N HIS A 52 18.73 4.84 17.43
CA HIS A 52 18.98 3.61 16.69
C HIS A 52 19.70 3.87 15.37
N VAL A 53 20.61 2.97 15.01
CA VAL A 53 21.30 2.92 13.73
C VAL A 53 20.60 1.88 12.85
N PRO A 54 20.20 2.25 11.62
CA PRO A 54 19.61 1.29 10.69
C PRO A 54 20.55 0.11 10.43
N ILE A 55 20.00 -1.09 10.37
CA ILE A 55 20.72 -2.29 9.91
C ILE A 55 20.35 -2.54 8.45
N GLN A 56 21.34 -2.55 7.58
CA GLN A 56 21.19 -2.93 6.18
C GLN A 56 21.58 -4.40 6.02
N THR A 57 20.65 -5.20 5.49
CA THR A 57 20.89 -6.60 5.12
C THR A 57 20.69 -6.74 3.63
N VAL A 58 21.67 -7.30 2.94
CA VAL A 58 21.67 -7.51 1.49
C VAL A 58 21.75 -9.01 1.24
N PHE A 59 20.78 -9.52 0.48
CA PHE A 59 20.72 -10.91 0.07
C PHE A 59 20.93 -11.04 -1.44
N ASP A 60 21.58 -12.10 -1.87
CA ASP A 60 21.65 -12.52 -3.27
C ASP A 60 20.38 -13.26 -3.65
N LEU A 61 19.34 -12.48 -3.97
CA LEU A 61 18.08 -13.01 -4.45
C LEU A 61 18.01 -12.81 -5.96
N THR A 62 18.20 -13.89 -6.71
CA THR A 62 17.78 -13.93 -8.12
C THR A 62 16.26 -13.99 -8.20
N LEU A 63 15.60 -12.85 -7.97
CA LEU A 63 14.17 -12.73 -8.18
C LEU A 63 13.92 -12.59 -9.68
N LEU A 64 13.35 -13.63 -10.29
CA LEU A 64 12.70 -13.46 -11.58
C LEU A 64 11.58 -12.44 -11.38
N ARG A 65 11.76 -11.24 -11.92
CA ARG A 65 10.76 -10.18 -11.85
C ARG A 65 9.55 -10.60 -12.68
N LYS A 66 8.62 -11.31 -12.04
CA LYS A 66 7.31 -11.57 -12.61
C LYS A 66 6.57 -10.23 -12.67
N VAL A 67 6.20 -9.81 -13.86
CA VAL A 67 5.19 -8.75 -14.01
C VAL A 67 3.91 -9.33 -13.42
N PRO A 68 3.39 -8.78 -12.32
CA PRO A 68 2.15 -9.29 -11.74
C PRO A 68 1.06 -9.18 -12.81
N PRO A 69 0.14 -10.15 -12.91
CA PRO A 69 -0.97 -10.05 -13.84
C PRO A 69 -1.76 -8.77 -13.55
N PRO A 70 -2.41 -8.19 -14.57
CA PRO A 70 -3.31 -7.07 -14.39
C PRO A 70 -4.29 -7.36 -13.23
N SER A 71 -4.37 -6.45 -12.26
CA SER A 71 -5.22 -6.61 -11.09
C SER A 71 -6.25 -5.49 -10.99
N TYR A 72 -7.40 -5.76 -10.41
CA TYR A 72 -8.44 -4.77 -10.19
C TYR A 72 -8.04 -3.76 -9.11
N ASN A 73 -8.37 -2.49 -9.34
CA ASN A 73 -8.13 -1.38 -8.43
C ASN A 73 -9.40 -1.05 -7.64
N PHE A 74 -9.69 -1.86 -6.62
CA PHE A 74 -10.84 -1.67 -5.75
C PHE A 74 -10.81 -0.35 -4.96
N CYS A 75 -9.62 0.18 -4.69
CA CYS A 75 -9.45 1.45 -3.98
C CYS A 75 -9.91 2.66 -4.80
N MET A 76 -9.84 2.57 -6.13
CA MET A 76 -10.25 3.63 -7.05
C MET A 76 -11.61 3.36 -7.70
N THR A 77 -12.30 2.29 -7.31
CA THR A 77 -13.65 1.99 -7.79
C THR A 77 -14.64 3.05 -7.31
N ASP A 78 -15.47 3.54 -8.23
CA ASP A 78 -16.69 4.26 -7.86
C ASP A 78 -17.73 3.25 -7.35
N TRP A 79 -17.82 3.14 -6.03
CA TRP A 79 -18.74 2.22 -5.38
C TRP A 79 -20.21 2.58 -5.57
N LYS A 80 -20.54 3.83 -5.88
CA LYS A 80 -21.93 4.22 -6.18
C LYS A 80 -22.32 3.64 -7.54
N LYS A 81 -21.51 3.89 -8.57
CA LYS A 81 -21.71 3.32 -9.91
C LYS A 81 -21.72 1.79 -9.89
N PHE A 82 -20.80 1.19 -9.12
CA PHE A 82 -20.75 -0.27 -8.96
C PHE A 82 -22.05 -0.84 -8.42
N ARG A 83 -22.63 -0.23 -7.37
CA ARG A 83 -23.90 -0.68 -6.79
C ARG A 83 -25.06 -0.54 -7.78
N GLU A 84 -25.13 0.57 -8.51
CA GLU A 84 -26.16 0.79 -9.54
C GLU A 84 -26.11 -0.30 -10.62
N HIS A 85 -24.93 -0.58 -11.17
CA HIS A 85 -24.74 -1.65 -12.16
C HIS A 85 -25.05 -3.03 -11.58
N LEU A 86 -24.61 -3.32 -10.35
CA LEU A 86 -24.86 -4.60 -9.71
C LEU A 86 -26.36 -4.82 -9.47
N THR A 87 -27.09 -3.80 -9.02
CA THR A 87 -28.54 -3.90 -8.81
C THR A 87 -29.27 -4.24 -10.10
N ILE A 88 -28.90 -3.61 -11.23
CA ILE A 88 -29.49 -3.91 -12.54
C ILE A 88 -29.12 -5.34 -12.97
N ALA A 89 -27.85 -5.73 -12.83
CA ALA A 89 -27.41 -7.06 -13.24
C ALA A 89 -28.05 -8.18 -12.40
N LEU A 90 -28.30 -7.96 -11.11
CA LEU A 90 -29.00 -8.94 -10.27
C LEU A 90 -30.48 -9.12 -10.64
N GLN A 91 -31.08 -8.22 -11.42
CA GLN A 91 -32.44 -8.42 -11.95
C GLN A 91 -32.49 -9.45 -13.09
N THR A 92 -31.33 -9.79 -13.68
CA THR A 92 -31.28 -10.77 -14.78
C THR A 92 -31.17 -12.21 -14.30
N ILE A 93 -30.89 -12.43 -13.01
CA ILE A 93 -30.85 -13.77 -12.41
C ILE A 93 -32.18 -14.12 -11.74
N PRO A 94 -32.52 -15.41 -11.61
CA PRO A 94 -33.74 -15.83 -10.95
C PRO A 94 -33.86 -15.27 -9.52
N THR A 95 -35.08 -14.89 -9.13
CA THR A 95 -35.35 -14.45 -7.76
C THR A 95 -35.01 -15.55 -6.75
N PRO A 96 -34.48 -15.20 -5.56
CA PRO A 96 -34.17 -16.19 -4.53
C PRO A 96 -35.37 -17.09 -4.22
N SER A 97 -35.18 -18.40 -4.34
CA SER A 97 -36.19 -19.42 -4.07
C SER A 97 -35.62 -20.50 -3.16
N LEU A 98 -36.50 -21.37 -2.64
CA LEU A 98 -36.07 -22.53 -1.87
C LEU A 98 -35.20 -23.44 -2.75
N ILE A 99 -33.99 -23.73 -2.29
CA ILE A 99 -33.06 -24.65 -2.94
C ILE A 99 -33.31 -26.05 -2.38
N THR A 100 -33.66 -26.98 -3.25
CA THR A 100 -34.10 -28.33 -2.86
C THR A 100 -33.09 -29.42 -3.22
N ASN A 101 -32.14 -29.13 -4.10
CA ASN A 101 -31.11 -30.08 -4.55
C ASN A 101 -29.77 -29.38 -4.84
N LYS A 102 -28.74 -30.19 -5.08
CA LYS A 102 -27.37 -29.72 -5.29
C LYS A 102 -27.20 -28.96 -6.59
N GLU A 103 -27.94 -29.34 -7.61
CA GLU A 103 -27.90 -28.76 -8.95
C GLU A 103 -28.44 -27.32 -8.92
N GLN A 104 -29.56 -27.10 -8.23
CA GLN A 104 -30.13 -25.77 -7.98
C GLN A 104 -29.16 -24.88 -7.19
N LEU A 105 -28.48 -25.44 -6.18
CA LEU A 105 -27.47 -24.71 -5.43
C LEU A 105 -26.29 -24.27 -6.31
N ALA A 106 -25.75 -25.20 -7.09
CA ALA A 106 -24.63 -24.94 -7.98
C ALA A 106 -24.97 -23.89 -9.04
N GLN A 107 -26.17 -23.98 -9.63
CA GLN A 107 -26.63 -23.01 -10.62
C GLN A 107 -26.81 -21.62 -10.01
N ALA A 108 -27.48 -21.51 -8.86
CA ALA A 108 -27.66 -20.21 -8.19
C ALA A 108 -26.31 -19.57 -7.80
N ALA A 109 -25.36 -20.38 -7.32
CA ALA A 109 -24.02 -19.90 -7.01
C ALA A 109 -23.27 -19.44 -8.28
N LEU A 110 -23.38 -20.19 -9.38
CA LEU A 110 -22.78 -19.84 -10.66
C LEU A 110 -23.36 -18.53 -11.22
N ASP A 111 -24.68 -18.38 -11.21
CA ASP A 111 -25.37 -17.20 -11.72
C ASP A 111 -24.97 -15.95 -10.93
N LEU A 112 -24.99 -16.04 -9.60
CA LEU A 112 -24.57 -14.94 -8.73
C LEU A 112 -23.10 -14.59 -8.93
N THR A 113 -22.22 -15.60 -8.92
CA THR A 113 -20.76 -15.39 -9.08
C THR A 113 -20.44 -14.76 -10.43
N THR A 114 -21.04 -15.28 -11.50
CA THR A 114 -20.82 -14.78 -12.87
C THR A 114 -21.32 -13.36 -13.02
N THR A 115 -22.50 -13.05 -12.47
CA THR A 115 -23.08 -11.71 -12.49
C THR A 115 -22.17 -10.70 -11.79
N VAL A 116 -21.72 -11.01 -10.57
CA VAL A 116 -20.79 -10.14 -9.82
C VAL A 116 -19.48 -9.97 -10.58
N GLN A 117 -18.90 -11.04 -11.12
CA GLN A 117 -17.65 -10.97 -11.88
C GLN A 117 -17.77 -10.14 -13.16
N ASN A 118 -18.91 -10.19 -13.85
CA ASN A 118 -19.15 -9.39 -15.05
C ASN A 118 -19.25 -7.91 -14.70
N VAL A 119 -20.00 -7.56 -13.65
CA VAL A 119 -20.05 -6.17 -13.16
C VAL A 119 -18.66 -5.68 -12.72
N MET A 120 -17.87 -6.54 -12.07
CA MET A 120 -16.49 -6.23 -11.73
C MET A 120 -15.63 -5.91 -12.96
N LYS A 121 -15.71 -6.73 -14.02
CA LYS A 121 -14.96 -6.51 -15.27
C LYS A 121 -15.32 -5.18 -15.94
N GLU A 122 -16.59 -4.78 -15.88
CA GLU A 122 -17.08 -3.57 -16.52
C GLU A 122 -16.77 -2.29 -15.74
N VAL A 123 -16.90 -2.34 -14.41
CA VAL A 123 -16.91 -1.14 -13.58
C VAL A 123 -15.60 -0.93 -12.82
N VAL A 124 -14.92 -2.00 -12.41
CA VAL A 124 -13.72 -1.87 -11.58
C VAL A 124 -12.51 -1.57 -12.47
N PRO A 125 -11.84 -0.41 -12.27
CA PRO A 125 -10.69 -0.06 -13.08
C PRO A 125 -9.53 -1.03 -12.85
N MET A 126 -8.71 -1.26 -13.87
CA MET A 126 -7.47 -2.03 -13.74
C MET A 126 -6.35 -1.17 -13.14
N ASN A 127 -5.53 -1.80 -12.29
CA ASN A 127 -4.30 -1.19 -11.80
C ASN A 127 -3.36 -0.89 -12.96
N LYS A 128 -2.86 0.34 -12.99
CA LYS A 128 -1.79 0.79 -13.88
C LYS A 128 -0.56 1.07 -13.03
N PRO A 129 0.22 0.03 -12.67
CA PRO A 129 1.37 0.21 -11.79
C PRO A 129 2.37 1.15 -12.46
N CYS A 130 2.66 2.29 -11.82
CA CYS A 130 3.77 3.16 -12.20
C CYS A 130 4.75 3.30 -11.04
N PRO A 131 6.04 3.61 -11.28
CA PRO A 131 7.05 3.75 -10.22
C PRO A 131 6.70 4.77 -9.13
N HIS A 132 5.84 5.74 -9.45
CA HIS A 132 5.39 6.78 -8.53
C HIS A 132 4.04 6.47 -7.87
N SER A 133 3.36 5.38 -8.24
CA SER A 133 2.10 4.96 -7.63
C SER A 133 2.33 4.52 -6.19
N ARG A 134 1.72 5.21 -5.24
CA ARG A 134 1.74 4.80 -3.83
C ARG A 134 0.54 3.91 -3.54
N ARG A 135 0.77 2.74 -2.92
CA ARG A 135 -0.28 1.75 -2.61
C ARG A 135 -1.38 2.27 -1.69
N TRP A 136 -1.07 3.25 -0.85
CA TRP A 136 -1.99 3.86 0.12
C TRP A 136 -2.72 5.09 -0.44
N TRP A 137 -2.52 5.44 -1.71
CA TRP A 137 -3.10 6.62 -2.31
C TRP A 137 -4.54 6.37 -2.75
N THR A 138 -5.49 7.13 -2.23
CA THR A 138 -6.93 7.02 -2.51
C THR A 138 -7.44 8.19 -3.35
N LYS A 139 -8.68 8.07 -3.85
CA LYS A 139 -9.36 9.17 -4.53
C LYS A 139 -9.52 10.39 -3.61
N SER A 140 -9.93 10.19 -2.35
CA SER A 140 -10.05 11.28 -1.37
C SER A 140 -8.75 12.03 -1.12
N LEU A 141 -7.61 11.34 -1.08
CA LEU A 141 -6.29 11.99 -0.98
C LEU A 141 -5.93 12.78 -2.24
N SER A 142 -6.38 12.33 -3.41
CA SER A 142 -6.22 13.08 -4.66
C SER A 142 -7.06 14.36 -4.64
N ASP A 143 -8.28 14.30 -4.10
CA ASP A 143 -9.19 15.44 -4.00
C ASP A 143 -8.65 16.45 -2.98
N LEU A 144 -8.21 15.99 -1.80
CA LEU A 144 -7.54 16.83 -0.81
C LEU A 144 -6.29 17.51 -1.38
N ARG A 145 -5.42 16.75 -2.06
CA ARG A 145 -4.23 17.32 -2.72
C ARG A 145 -4.61 18.39 -3.73
N THR A 146 -5.68 18.18 -4.50
CA THR A 146 -6.16 19.16 -5.48
C THR A 146 -6.60 20.44 -4.80
N GLU A 147 -7.35 20.33 -3.71
CA GLU A 147 -7.80 21.48 -2.93
C GLU A 147 -6.62 22.23 -2.29
N THR A 148 -5.68 21.50 -1.66
CA THR A 148 -4.46 22.11 -1.11
C THR A 148 -3.66 22.85 -2.19
N ASN A 149 -3.48 22.26 -3.37
CA ASN A 149 -2.78 22.91 -4.47
C ASN A 149 -3.51 24.18 -4.95
N LYS A 150 -4.85 24.13 -5.02
CA LYS A 150 -5.67 25.28 -5.40
C LYS A 150 -5.52 26.42 -4.39
N LEU A 151 -5.65 26.13 -3.09
CA LEU A 151 -5.46 27.11 -2.01
C LEU A 151 -4.04 27.68 -2.01
N SER A 152 -3.02 26.83 -2.20
CA SER A 152 -1.63 27.25 -2.30
C SER A 152 -1.37 28.19 -3.48
N ASN A 153 -1.95 27.90 -4.66
CA ASN A 153 -1.86 28.78 -5.82
C ASN A 153 -2.51 30.14 -5.57
N ILE A 154 -3.69 30.16 -4.92
CA ILE A 154 -4.38 31.40 -4.55
C ILE A 154 -3.53 32.19 -3.56
N SER A 155 -3.02 31.56 -2.50
CA SER A 155 -2.13 32.19 -1.52
C SER A 155 -0.88 32.78 -2.19
N TYR A 156 -0.24 32.04 -3.09
CA TYR A 156 0.92 32.52 -3.84
C TYR A 156 0.59 33.71 -4.76
N GLN A 157 -0.57 33.69 -5.43
CA GLN A 157 -1.02 34.77 -6.30
C GLN A 157 -1.28 36.06 -5.51
N PHE A 158 -1.93 35.96 -4.35
CA PHE A 158 -2.27 37.09 -3.49
C PHE A 158 -1.27 37.33 -2.35
N ARG A 159 -0.04 36.82 -2.48
CA ARG A 159 1.01 36.92 -1.44
C ARG A 159 1.39 38.36 -1.07
N THR A 160 1.10 39.33 -1.93
CA THR A 160 1.38 40.75 -1.69
C THR A 160 0.20 41.50 -1.06
N VAL A 161 -0.96 40.86 -0.93
CA VAL A 161 -2.17 41.45 -0.33
C VAL A 161 -2.34 40.84 1.05
N ALA A 162 -1.92 41.58 2.08
CA ALA A 162 -1.85 41.08 3.46
C ALA A 162 -3.21 40.62 4.01
N ASP A 163 -4.29 41.33 3.67
CA ASP A 163 -5.64 41.07 4.19
C ASP A 163 -6.47 40.13 3.29
N HIS A 164 -5.85 39.43 2.34
CA HIS A 164 -6.60 38.53 1.46
C HIS A 164 -7.09 37.29 2.25
N PRO A 165 -8.36 36.85 2.08
CA PRO A 165 -8.93 35.73 2.84
C PRO A 165 -8.16 34.41 2.73
N SER A 166 -7.36 34.23 1.67
CA SER A 166 -6.50 33.05 1.51
C SER A 166 -5.42 32.87 2.57
N HIS A 167 -5.14 33.91 3.37
CA HIS A 167 -4.16 33.87 4.46
C HIS A 167 -4.81 33.59 5.83
N ALA A 168 -6.14 33.43 5.89
CA ALA A 168 -6.87 33.22 7.13
C ALA A 168 -6.86 31.75 7.64
N GLU A 169 -6.52 30.78 6.78
CA GLU A 169 -6.38 29.36 7.15
C GLU A 169 -4.91 29.01 7.38
N HIS A 170 -4.46 29.15 8.64
CA HIS A 170 -3.25 28.52 9.15
C HIS A 170 -3.47 28.01 10.57
#